data_AF-A0A3C0DJV8-F1
#
_entry.id   AF-A0A3C0DJV8-F1
#
_cell.length_a   1.000
_cell.length_b   1.000
_cell.length_c   1.000
_cell.angle_alpha   90.00
_cell.angle_beta   90.00
_cell.angle_gamma   90.00
#
_symmetry.space_group_name_H-M   'P 1'
#
loop_
_entity.id
_entity.type
_entity.pdbx_description
1 polymer ?
#
loop_
_entity_poly.entity_id
_entity_poly.type
_entity_poly.pdbx_seq_one_letter_code
_entity_poly.pdbx_strand_id
1 'polypeptide(L)'
;DPQAPDNAPLAVRIKSLRRSLAVSSGKSTAPVLRIKIQATGAINGANNMTGAHERELASLTAAQMKKQITATALIIQEEFAADLLGFGELARRAAPFEWRPAMWDNQWNQAVWDVTVEVSLQAQGRYQY
;
A
#
# COMPACT_ATOMS: atom_id res chain seq x y z
N ASP A 1 -13.88 -28.61 24.69
CA ASP A 1 -13.04 -27.47 24.27
C ASP A 1 -13.68 -26.16 24.65
N PRO A 2 -12.94 -25.23 25.28
CA PRO A 2 -13.43 -23.88 25.48
C PRO A 2 -13.52 -23.21 24.10
N GLN A 3 -14.73 -22.78 23.73
CA GLN A 3 -14.95 -21.99 22.53
C GLN A 3 -14.13 -20.70 22.64
N ALA A 4 -13.31 -20.43 21.62
CA ALA A 4 -12.65 -19.14 21.48
C ALA A 4 -13.74 -18.04 21.49
N PRO A 5 -13.52 -16.91 22.17
CA PRO A 5 -14.52 -15.86 22.27
C PRO A 5 -14.95 -15.39 20.89
N ASP A 6 -16.27 -15.31 20.66
CA ASP A 6 -16.94 -14.89 19.41
C ASP A 6 -16.58 -13.47 18.92
N ASN A 7 -15.68 -12.78 19.62
CA ASN A 7 -15.26 -11.40 19.37
C ASN A 7 -13.78 -11.24 18.97
N ALA A 8 -13.11 -12.31 18.52
CA ALA A 8 -11.80 -12.14 17.90
C ALA A 8 -11.95 -11.25 16.64
N PRO A 9 -11.17 -10.17 16.48
CA PRO A 9 -11.27 -9.32 15.30
C PRO A 9 -11.06 -10.17 14.05
N LEU A 10 -12.00 -10.09 13.11
CA LEU A 10 -11.94 -10.82 11.84
C LEU A 10 -10.67 -10.38 11.08
N ALA A 11 -9.61 -11.17 11.22
CA ALA A 11 -8.34 -10.88 10.58
C ALA A 11 -8.42 -11.26 9.09
N VAL A 12 -8.37 -10.25 8.22
CA VAL A 12 -8.19 -10.46 6.78
C VAL A 12 -6.74 -10.88 6.54
N ARG A 13 -6.55 -12.10 6.02
CA ARG A 13 -5.25 -12.58 5.58
C ARG A 13 -5.08 -12.35 4.08
N ILE A 14 -4.11 -11.52 3.71
CA ILE A 14 -3.76 -11.29 2.30
C ILE A 14 -3.19 -12.59 1.68
N LYS A 15 -3.67 -12.91 0.47
CA LYS A 15 -3.29 -14.11 -0.30
C LYS A 15 -2.54 -13.80 -1.55
N SER A 16 -2.92 -12.72 -2.21
CA SER A 16 -2.19 -12.19 -3.33
C SER A 16 -2.14 -10.68 -3.22
N LEU A 17 -1.05 -10.12 -3.71
CA LEU A 17 -0.83 -8.68 -3.74
C LEU A 17 -0.12 -8.34 -5.04
N ARG A 18 -0.67 -7.37 -5.77
CA ARG A 18 0.01 -6.69 -6.86
C ARG A 18 0.31 -5.27 -6.42
N ARG A 19 1.51 -4.81 -6.77
CA ARG A 19 1.93 -3.44 -6.51
C ARG A 19 2.39 -2.78 -7.79
N SER A 20 2.14 -1.49 -7.91
CA SER A 20 2.80 -0.62 -8.88
C SER A 20 3.34 0.62 -8.20
N LEU A 21 4.50 1.04 -8.66
CA LEU A 21 5.18 2.26 -8.23
C LEU A 21 5.29 3.19 -9.44
N ALA A 22 5.03 4.47 -9.25
CA ALA A 22 5.20 5.47 -10.30
C ALA A 22 5.61 6.80 -9.68
N VAL A 23 6.30 7.63 -10.46
CA VAL A 23 6.65 9.00 -10.08
C VAL A 23 6.21 9.94 -11.18
N SER A 24 5.61 11.07 -10.81
CA SER A 24 5.50 12.21 -11.72
C SER A 24 6.46 13.30 -11.28
N SER A 25 7.44 13.59 -12.12
CA SER A 25 8.36 14.72 -11.96
C SER A 25 8.06 15.76 -13.03
N GLY A 26 7.43 16.87 -12.64
CA GLY A 26 7.36 18.08 -13.47
C GLY A 26 8.50 19.02 -13.09
N LYS A 27 9.03 19.79 -14.06
CA LYS A 27 10.19 20.70 -13.85
C LYS A 27 10.00 21.74 -12.73
N SER A 28 8.77 22.02 -12.31
CA SER A 28 8.41 23.10 -11.38
C SER A 28 7.54 22.68 -10.20
N THR A 29 7.26 21.39 -10.01
CA THR A 29 6.40 20.89 -8.93
C THR A 29 7.10 19.78 -8.17
N ALA A 30 6.87 19.70 -6.86
CA ALA A 30 7.29 18.57 -6.03
C ALA A 30 6.90 17.23 -6.71
N PRO A 31 7.81 16.23 -6.74
CA PRO A 31 7.47 14.93 -7.30
C PRO A 31 6.31 14.30 -6.55
N VAL A 32 5.43 13.60 -7.26
CA VAL A 32 4.41 12.77 -6.62
C VAL A 32 4.85 11.31 -6.70
N LEU A 33 5.08 10.69 -5.53
CA LEU A 33 5.48 9.30 -5.37
C LEU A 33 4.22 8.45 -5.20
N ARG A 34 3.86 7.70 -6.23
CA ARG A 34 2.65 6.88 -6.25
C ARG A 34 2.97 5.45 -5.84
N ILE A 35 2.26 4.96 -4.82
CA ILE A 35 2.20 3.54 -4.47
C ILE A 35 0.77 3.08 -4.67
N LYS A 36 0.55 2.18 -5.63
CA LYS A 36 -0.74 1.51 -5.78
C LYS A 36 -0.61 0.05 -5.37
N ILE A 37 -1.46 -0.37 -4.45
CA ILE A 37 -1.57 -1.75 -3.98
C ILE A 37 -2.96 -2.28 -4.34
N GLN A 38 -2.99 -3.47 -4.94
CA GLN A 38 -4.19 -4.25 -5.16
C GLN A 38 -4.01 -5.59 -4.48
N ALA A 39 -4.80 -5.86 -3.45
CA ALA A 39 -4.66 -7.06 -2.64
C ALA A 39 -5.94 -7.88 -2.65
N THR A 40 -5.78 -9.20 -2.66
CA THR A 40 -6.89 -10.14 -2.43
C THR A 40 -6.68 -10.81 -1.09
N GLY A 41 -7.65 -10.63 -0.19
CA GLY A 41 -7.68 -11.19 1.15
C GLY A 41 -8.69 -12.31 1.30
N ALA A 42 -8.53 -13.08 2.37
CA ALA A 42 -9.49 -14.08 2.81
C ALA A 42 -9.69 -13.96 4.33
N ILE A 43 -10.88 -14.30 4.79
CA ILE A 43 -11.24 -14.33 6.21
C ILE A 43 -11.36 -15.78 6.69
N ASN A 44 -10.99 -16.03 7.94
CA ASN A 44 -11.23 -17.32 8.58
C ASN A 44 -12.62 -17.31 9.23
N GLY A 45 -13.51 -18.20 8.80
CA GLY A 45 -14.78 -18.44 9.48
C GLY A 45 -15.88 -18.99 8.58
N ALA A 46 -16.87 -19.65 9.18
CA ALA A 46 -18.14 -20.04 8.55
C ALA A 46 -19.16 -18.89 8.55
N ASN A 47 -18.69 -17.65 8.72
CA ASN A 47 -19.56 -16.50 8.72
C ASN A 47 -19.93 -16.21 7.27
N ASN A 48 -21.22 -16.35 6.95
CA ASN A 48 -21.83 -15.93 5.69
C ASN A 48 -21.75 -14.40 5.53
N MET A 49 -20.55 -13.81 5.60
CA MET A 49 -20.30 -12.41 5.29
C MET A 49 -20.49 -12.25 3.80
N THR A 50 -21.63 -11.71 3.42
CA THR A 50 -21.96 -11.45 2.01
C THR A 50 -22.36 -9.99 1.83
N GLY A 51 -22.05 -9.44 0.66
CA GLY A 51 -22.52 -8.12 0.26
C GLY A 51 -21.88 -6.98 1.05
N ALA A 52 -22.66 -6.28 1.87
CA ALA A 52 -22.25 -5.01 2.48
C ALA A 52 -21.14 -5.18 3.53
N HIS A 53 -21.22 -6.23 4.36
CA HIS A 53 -20.26 -6.45 5.46
C HIS A 53 -18.88 -6.87 4.93
N GLU A 54 -18.86 -7.63 3.83
CA GLU A 54 -17.63 -7.97 3.11
C GLU A 54 -16.94 -6.71 2.55
N ARG A 55 -17.70 -5.82 1.92
CA ARG A 55 -17.18 -4.55 1.38
C ARG A 55 -16.67 -3.62 2.48
N GLU A 56 -17.37 -3.55 3.61
CA GLU A 56 -16.95 -2.77 4.76
C GLU A 56 -15.62 -3.27 5.32
N LEU A 57 -15.50 -4.59 5.54
CA LEU A 57 -14.25 -5.18 6.03
C LEU A 57 -13.09 -4.99 5.05
N ALA A 58 -13.35 -5.13 3.74
CA ALA A 58 -12.36 -4.84 2.70
C ALA A 58 -11.90 -3.37 2.76
N SER A 59 -12.84 -2.43 2.91
CA SER A 59 -12.56 -1.00 3.02
C SER A 59 -11.74 -0.67 4.28
N LEU A 60 -12.11 -1.22 5.44
CA LEU A 60 -11.36 -1.05 6.68
C LEU A 60 -9.94 -1.60 6.57
N THR A 61 -9.78 -2.78 5.94
CA THR A 61 -8.47 -3.38 5.68
C THR A 61 -7.64 -2.50 4.75
N ALA A 62 -8.22 -1.99 3.67
CA ALA A 62 -7.55 -1.09 2.74
C ALA A 62 -7.11 0.22 3.42
N ALA A 63 -7.97 0.80 4.27
CA ALA A 63 -7.67 2.01 5.02
C ALA A 63 -6.53 1.78 6.03
N GLN A 64 -6.54 0.66 6.75
CA GLN A 64 -5.46 0.29 7.67
C GLN A 64 -4.14 0.07 6.92
N MET A 65 -4.14 -0.67 5.80
CA MET A 65 -2.96 -0.86 4.97
C MET A 65 -2.43 0.48 4.44
N LYS A 66 -3.31 1.35 3.92
CA LYS A 66 -2.94 2.68 3.44
C LYS A 66 -2.27 3.49 4.54
N LYS A 67 -2.86 3.53 5.75
CA LYS A 67 -2.29 4.25 6.90
C LYS A 67 -0.87 3.76 7.23
N GLN A 68 -0.66 2.45 7.29
CA GLN A 68 0.65 1.87 7.64
C GLN A 68 1.70 2.12 6.54
N ILE A 69 1.32 1.98 5.27
CA ILE A 69 2.21 2.26 4.14
C ILE A 69 2.60 3.74 4.13
N THR A 70 1.63 4.65 4.28
CA THR A 70 1.91 6.08 4.31
C THR A 70 2.82 6.45 5.48
N ALA A 71 2.56 5.94 6.68
CA ALA A 71 3.41 6.20 7.85
C ALA A 71 4.84 5.70 7.62
N THR A 72 5.00 4.48 7.10
CA THR A 72 6.31 3.91 6.79
C THR A 72 7.03 4.71 5.71
N ALA A 73 6.32 5.15 4.67
CA ALA A 73 6.87 5.93 3.58
C ALA A 73 7.38 7.31 4.06
N LEU A 74 6.66 7.94 5.00
CA LEU A 74 7.09 9.18 5.64
C LEU A 74 8.35 8.97 6.50
N ILE A 75 8.42 7.90 7.30
CA ILE A 75 9.63 7.58 8.08
C ILE A 75 10.85 7.40 7.15
N ILE A 76 10.68 6.65 6.06
CA ILE A 76 11.75 6.42 5.07
C ILE A 76 12.23 7.75 4.45
N GLN A 77 11.31 8.67 4.18
CA GLN A 77 11.62 9.96 3.55
C GLN A 77 12.21 10.96 4.55
N GLU A 78 11.59 11.15 5.71
CA GLU A 78 11.89 12.24 6.64
C GLU A 78 12.97 11.86 7.65
N GLU A 79 12.94 10.65 8.20
CA GLU A 79 13.88 10.22 9.23
C GLU A 79 15.16 9.63 8.62
N PHE A 80 15.01 8.79 7.59
CA PHE A 80 16.15 8.11 6.98
C PHE A 80 16.71 8.84 5.75
N ALA A 81 15.97 9.81 5.18
CA ALA A 81 16.35 10.53 3.98
C ALA A 81 16.82 9.59 2.83
N ALA A 82 16.18 8.43 2.71
CA ALA A 82 16.65 7.35 1.86
C ALA A 82 15.58 6.87 0.88
N ASP A 83 15.89 6.85 -0.42
CA ASP A 83 15.01 6.29 -1.45
C ASP A 83 15.09 4.76 -1.51
N LEU A 84 14.56 4.09 -0.48
CA LEU A 84 14.59 2.63 -0.36
C LEU A 84 13.69 1.92 -1.39
N LEU A 85 12.71 2.63 -1.97
CA LEU A 85 11.74 2.06 -2.90
C LEU A 85 12.16 2.24 -4.37
N GLY A 86 13.24 2.99 -4.63
CA GLY A 86 13.84 3.17 -5.94
C GLY A 86 13.08 4.14 -6.85
N PHE A 87 12.42 5.15 -6.28
CA PHE A 87 11.68 6.15 -7.06
C PHE A 87 12.58 7.02 -7.94
N GLY A 88 13.84 7.23 -7.57
CA GLY A 88 14.82 7.98 -8.36
C GLY A 88 15.17 7.27 -9.65
N GLU A 89 15.27 5.94 -9.61
CA GLU A 89 15.43 5.12 -10.81
C GLU A 89 14.16 5.16 -11.68
N LEU A 90 12.98 5.20 -11.07
CA LEU A 90 11.73 5.39 -11.83
C LEU A 90 11.69 6.77 -12.49
N ALA A 91 12.12 7.82 -11.79
CA ALA A 91 12.18 9.19 -12.32
C ALA A 91 13.18 9.27 -13.49
N ARG A 92 14.35 8.65 -13.32
CA ARG A 92 15.37 8.55 -14.37
C ARG A 92 14.85 7.83 -15.61
N ARG A 93 14.11 6.73 -15.44
CA ARG A 93 13.53 5.99 -16.58
C ARG A 93 12.43 6.79 -17.28
N ALA A 94 11.65 7.58 -16.55
CA ALA A 94 10.58 8.39 -17.12
C ALA A 94 11.10 9.59 -17.93
N ALA A 95 12.21 10.22 -17.49
CA ALA A 95 12.79 11.39 -18.15
C ALA A 95 14.34 11.32 -18.16
N PRO A 96 14.95 10.39 -18.92
CA PRO A 96 16.39 10.08 -18.80
C PRO A 96 17.32 11.24 -19.17
N PHE A 97 16.90 12.11 -20.09
CA PHE A 97 17.70 13.25 -20.53
C PHE A 97 17.60 14.47 -19.61
N GLU A 98 16.59 14.52 -18.73
CA GLU A 98 16.37 15.62 -17.80
C GLU A 98 16.85 15.28 -16.39
N TRP A 99 17.06 13.99 -16.10
CA TRP A 99 17.42 13.50 -14.78
C TRP A 99 18.87 13.83 -14.42
N ARG A 100 19.08 14.29 -13.19
CA ARG A 100 20.41 14.47 -12.60
C ARG A 100 20.39 13.94 -11.17
N PRO A 101 21.43 13.23 -10.70
CA PRO A 101 21.48 12.68 -9.34
C PRO A 101 21.22 13.75 -8.26
N ALA A 102 21.96 14.87 -8.32
CA ALA A 102 21.83 15.96 -7.35
C ALA A 102 20.46 16.67 -7.38
N MET A 103 19.71 16.57 -8.49
CA MET A 103 18.34 17.08 -8.53
C MET A 103 17.39 16.14 -7.79
N TRP A 104 17.61 14.83 -7.88
CA TRP A 104 16.76 13.85 -7.22
C TRP A 104 16.84 13.95 -5.71
N ASP A 105 18.03 14.11 -5.13
CA ASP A 105 18.17 14.22 -3.66
C ASP A 105 17.39 15.42 -3.09
N ASN A 106 17.42 16.56 -3.81
CA ASN A 106 16.64 17.74 -3.44
C ASN A 106 15.13 17.53 -3.63
N GLN A 107 14.74 16.87 -4.72
CA GLN A 107 13.36 16.58 -5.05
C GLN A 107 12.74 15.54 -4.12
N TRP A 108 13.52 14.55 -3.69
CA TRP A 108 13.12 13.47 -2.80
C TRP A 108 12.57 14.01 -1.49
N ASN A 109 13.30 14.93 -0.86
CA ASN A 109 12.89 15.53 0.42
C ASN A 109 11.63 16.41 0.31
N GLN A 110 11.27 16.85 -0.89
CA GLN A 110 10.07 17.67 -1.14
C GLN A 110 8.92 16.86 -1.74
N ALA A 111 9.14 15.57 -2.04
CA ALA A 111 8.18 14.75 -2.74
C ALA A 111 6.94 14.46 -1.87
N VAL A 112 5.80 14.31 -2.53
CA VAL A 112 4.51 14.05 -1.89
C VAL A 112 4.09 12.60 -2.17
N TRP A 113 3.63 11.90 -1.13
CA TRP A 113 3.12 10.55 -1.26
C TRP A 113 1.67 10.51 -1.73
N ASP A 114 1.40 9.68 -2.74
CA ASP A 114 0.06 9.30 -3.17
C ASP A 114 -0.08 7.78 -3.06
N VAL A 115 -0.67 7.34 -1.94
CA VAL A 115 -0.87 5.92 -1.63
C VAL A 115 -2.32 5.54 -1.90
N THR A 116 -2.52 4.59 -2.79
CA THR A 116 -3.81 3.99 -3.10
C THR A 116 -3.78 2.50 -2.77
N VAL A 117 -4.76 2.02 -2.01
CA VAL A 117 -4.90 0.62 -1.66
C VAL A 117 -6.32 0.17 -1.99
N GLU A 118 -6.41 -0.90 -2.76
CA GLU A 118 -7.65 -1.60 -3.09
C GLU A 118 -7.56 -3.02 -2.50
N VAL A 119 -8.57 -3.43 -1.74
CA VAL A 119 -8.67 -4.79 -1.20
C VAL A 119 -9.95 -5.42 -1.72
N SER A 120 -9.84 -6.64 -2.25
CA SER A 120 -10.97 -7.53 -2.50
C SER A 120 -10.91 -8.71 -1.53
N LEU A 121 -12.07 -9.20 -1.11
CA LEU A 121 -12.16 -10.42 -0.31
C LEU A 121 -12.64 -11.57 -1.21
N GLN A 122 -12.12 -12.76 -0.96
CA GLN A 122 -12.65 -13.99 -1.53
C GLN A 122 -13.45 -14.72 -0.45
N ALA A 123 -14.72 -15.00 -0.75
CA ALA A 123 -15.68 -15.58 0.19
C ALA A 123 -15.31 -17.00 0.67
N GLN A 124 -14.37 -17.71 0.05
CA GLN A 124 -14.01 -19.07 0.47
C GLN A 124 -12.53 -19.40 0.24
N GLY A 125 -11.85 -19.71 1.34
CA GLY A 125 -10.56 -20.36 1.37
C GLY A 125 -10.29 -20.84 2.80
N ARG A 126 -10.60 -22.12 3.08
CA ARG A 126 -10.13 -22.76 4.32
C ARG A 126 -8.60 -22.80 4.25
N TYR A 127 -7.92 -22.06 5.13
CA TYR A 127 -6.51 -22.34 5.38
C TYR A 127 -6.49 -23.45 6.43
N GLN A 128 -6.11 -24.65 5.99
CA GLN A 128 -5.67 -25.68 6.92
C GLN A 128 -4.36 -25.20 7.53
N TYR A 129 -4.30 -25.26 8.86
CA TYR A 129 -3.11 -25.00 9.66
C TYR A 129 -2.02 -26.04 9.35
#